data_AF-A0A1Q3HXA9-F1
#
_entry.id   AF-A0A1Q3HXA9-F1
#
_cell.length_a   1.000
_cell.length_b   1.000
_cell.length_c   1.000
_cell.angle_alpha   90.00
_cell.angle_beta   90.00
_cell.angle_gamma   90.00
#
_symmetry.space_group_name_H-M   'P 1'
#
loop_
_entity.id
_entity.type
_entity.pdbx_description
1 polymer ?
#
loop_
_entity_poly.entity_id
_entity_poly.type
_entity_poly.pdbx_seq_one_letter_code
_entity_poly.pdbx_strand_id
1 'polypeptide(L)'
;MWNRFTRAMRSFFGFFVSSIEDPELILEQNIRDLNDQVPKMNESIAMVRANLTLLEKENVKYKNDIRDLTAKVKAAIQAGRDDLAAQYATKLQTEKAALERNEQQLETAKQAYEKSLNLKKAFMREKDRKTQEAMNAIRDARRAQWQSKVADAMESFQVAGIDATHDEMVRKVNEKAAVNEARMQMALESVDHQAVQIEEDAERLQAMDLVKQMKMEMGLQSPAPVSEVGGGTEKTIGKKVEIK
;
A
#
# COMPACT_ATOMS: atom_id res chain seq x y z
N MET A 1 21.94 12.52 9.78
CA MET A 1 20.60 12.03 9.37
C MET A 1 20.46 10.52 9.62
N TRP A 2 21.36 9.67 9.11
CA TRP A 2 21.34 8.21 9.34
C TRP A 2 21.27 7.79 10.81
N ASN A 3 22.06 8.41 11.70
CA ASN A 3 22.00 8.14 13.14
C ASN A 3 20.66 8.53 13.80
N ARG A 4 19.90 9.45 13.20
CA ARG A 4 18.55 9.80 13.67
C ARG A 4 17.53 8.77 13.20
N PHE A 5 17.69 8.25 11.98
CA PHE A 5 16.89 7.15 11.44
C PHE A 5 17.12 5.84 12.21
N THR A 6 18.38 5.45 12.45
CA THR A 6 18.68 4.23 13.22
C THR A 6 18.23 4.32 14.68
N ARG A 7 18.28 5.51 15.29
CA ARG A 7 17.77 5.74 16.65
C ARG A 7 16.25 5.73 16.71
N ALA A 8 15.56 6.33 15.73
CA ALA A 8 14.11 6.20 15.59
C ALA A 8 13.70 4.74 15.40
N MET A 9 14.44 4.01 14.54
CA MET A 9 14.25 2.58 14.32
C MET A 9 14.41 1.73 15.58
N ARG A 10 15.42 2.04 16.40
CA ARG A 10 15.71 1.30 17.64
C ARG A 10 14.75 1.65 18.77
N SER A 11 14.20 2.87 18.80
CA SER A 11 13.16 3.25 19.77
C SER A 11 11.79 2.64 19.47
N PHE A 12 11.50 2.24 18.23
CA PHE A 12 10.23 1.56 17.89
C PHE A 12 10.05 0.20 18.59
N PHE A 13 11.13 -0.48 18.97
CA PHE A 13 11.07 -1.79 19.63
C PHE A 13 10.92 -1.71 21.16
N GLY A 14 10.95 -0.52 21.75
CA GLY A 14 11.14 -0.35 23.20
C GLY A 14 9.91 0.04 24.02
N PHE A 15 8.72 0.17 23.42
CA PHE A 15 7.55 0.69 24.15
C PHE A 15 6.51 -0.41 24.37
N PHE A 16 6.71 -1.22 25.41
CA PHE A 16 5.63 -2.00 26.01
C PHE A 16 5.24 -1.31 27.31
N VAL A 17 4.12 -0.58 27.31
CA VAL A 17 3.52 -0.06 28.54
C VAL A 17 2.48 -1.06 29.01
N SER A 18 2.70 -1.60 30.20
CA SER A 18 1.76 -2.46 30.92
C SER A 18 0.68 -1.59 31.56
N SER A 19 -0.51 -1.57 30.97
CA SER A 19 -1.74 -1.18 31.69
C SER A 19 -2.48 -2.47 32.06
N ILE A 20 -2.66 -2.66 33.36
CA ILE A 20 -2.92 -3.94 34.05
C ILE A 20 -4.37 -4.45 33.94
N GLU A 21 -5.25 -3.79 33.20
CA GLU A 21 -6.70 -3.99 33.39
C GLU A 21 -7.39 -5.03 32.50
N ASP A 22 -6.92 -5.33 31.28
CA ASP A 22 -7.49 -6.41 30.47
C ASP A 22 -6.49 -6.92 29.40
N PRO A 23 -6.09 -8.21 29.42
CA PRO A 23 -5.19 -8.76 28.41
C PRO A 23 -5.73 -8.68 26.97
N GLU A 24 -7.05 -8.72 26.75
CA GLU A 24 -7.63 -8.53 25.41
C GLU A 24 -7.37 -7.11 24.89
N LEU A 25 -7.59 -6.11 25.74
CA LEU A 25 -7.40 -4.69 25.40
C LEU A 25 -5.94 -4.38 25.06
N ILE A 26 -4.98 -5.02 25.76
CA ILE A 26 -3.55 -4.87 25.47
C ILE A 26 -3.23 -5.41 24.07
N LEU A 27 -3.77 -6.58 23.71
CA LEU A 27 -3.54 -7.20 22.41
C LEU A 27 -4.17 -6.38 21.27
N GLU A 28 -5.40 -5.89 21.47
CA GLU A 28 -6.05 -4.98 20.51
C GLU A 28 -5.26 -3.68 20.33
N GLN A 29 -4.75 -3.10 21.43
CA GLN A 29 -3.90 -1.91 21.37
C GLN A 29 -2.58 -2.20 20.66
N ASN A 30 -1.96 -3.36 20.88
CA ASN A 30 -0.73 -3.74 20.18
C ASN A 30 -0.93 -3.81 18.66
N ILE A 31 -2.05 -4.41 18.21
CA ILE A 31 -2.41 -4.46 16.80
C ILE A 31 -2.59 -3.05 16.23
N ARG A 32 -3.26 -2.16 16.97
CA ARG A 32 -3.44 -0.75 16.59
C ARG A 32 -2.09 -0.04 16.47
N ASP A 33 -1.23 -0.17 17.47
CA ASP A 33 0.10 0.45 17.50
C ASP A 33 0.98 -0.03 16.33
N LEU A 34 0.90 -1.31 15.98
CA LEU A 34 1.60 -1.86 14.82
C LEU A 34 1.06 -1.30 13.50
N ASN A 35 -0.26 -1.15 13.37
CA ASN A 35 -0.87 -0.55 12.19
C ASN A 35 -0.51 0.95 12.06
N ASP A 36 -0.50 1.69 13.17
CA ASP A 36 -0.13 3.11 13.23
C ASP A 36 1.35 3.38 12.89
N GLN A 37 2.19 2.35 12.97
CA GLN A 37 3.60 2.42 12.56
C GLN A 37 3.79 2.33 11.04
N VAL A 38 2.86 1.69 10.30
CA VAL A 38 2.98 1.52 8.84
C VAL A 38 3.05 2.86 8.11
N PRO A 39 2.17 3.85 8.38
CA PRO A 39 2.26 5.17 7.75
C PRO A 39 3.59 5.88 8.05
N LYS A 40 4.07 5.86 9.30
CA LYS A 40 5.31 6.51 9.73
C LYS A 40 6.54 5.92 9.03
N MET A 41 6.55 4.60 8.85
CA MET A 41 7.60 3.91 8.10
C MET A 41 7.55 4.26 6.61
N ASN A 42 6.35 4.33 6.02
CA ASN A 42 6.18 4.75 4.63
C ASN A 42 6.71 6.18 4.39
N GLU A 43 6.40 7.11 5.30
CA GLU A 43 6.91 8.48 5.26
C GLU A 43 8.45 8.50 5.33
N SER A 44 9.04 7.72 6.24
CA SER A 44 10.50 7.62 6.36
C SER A 44 11.15 7.07 5.08
N ILE A 45 10.56 6.04 4.47
CA ILE A 45 11.01 5.49 3.19
C ILE A 45 10.88 6.51 2.06
N ALA A 46 9.80 7.30 2.06
CA ALA A 46 9.60 8.37 1.08
C ALA A 46 10.69 9.46 1.21
N MET A 47 11.09 9.84 2.43
CA MET A 47 12.21 10.76 2.64
C MET A 47 13.54 10.20 2.09
N VAL A 48 13.81 8.90 2.32
CA VAL A 48 15.00 8.25 1.75
C VAL A 48 14.94 8.22 0.22
N ARG A 49 13.77 7.93 -0.36
CA ARG A 49 13.56 7.96 -1.81
C ARG A 49 13.70 9.36 -2.39
N ALA A 50 13.24 10.39 -1.68
CA ALA A 50 13.39 11.78 -2.10
C ALA A 50 14.87 12.18 -2.19
N ASN A 51 15.67 11.83 -1.18
CA ASN A 51 17.12 12.05 -1.20
C ASN A 51 17.80 11.30 -2.35
N LEU A 52 17.44 10.02 -2.56
CA LEU A 52 17.92 9.24 -3.69
C LEU A 52 17.58 9.92 -5.04
N THR A 53 16.35 10.37 -5.20
CA THR A 53 15.87 11.04 -6.43
C THR A 53 16.60 12.36 -6.67
N LEU A 54 16.91 13.12 -5.61
CA LEU A 54 17.69 14.35 -5.71
C LEU A 54 19.10 14.06 -6.24
N LEU A 55 19.78 13.07 -5.66
CA LEU A 55 21.12 12.64 -6.09
C LEU A 55 21.12 12.13 -7.54
N GLU A 56 20.07 11.39 -7.95
CA GLU A 56 19.87 10.94 -9.33
C GLU A 56 19.77 12.15 -10.30
N LYS A 57 18.97 13.17 -9.94
CA LYS A 57 18.83 14.39 -10.74
C LYS A 57 20.13 15.19 -10.82
N GLU A 58 20.84 15.34 -9.71
CA GLU A 58 22.15 15.99 -9.68
C GLU A 58 23.17 15.25 -10.55
N ASN A 59 23.13 13.92 -10.57
CA ASN A 59 24.00 13.10 -11.41
C ASN A 59 23.78 13.38 -12.91
N VAL A 60 22.50 13.43 -13.32
CA VAL A 60 22.14 13.79 -14.70
C VAL A 60 22.60 15.20 -15.03
N LYS A 61 22.41 16.17 -14.12
CA LYS A 61 22.88 17.54 -14.30
C LYS A 61 24.40 17.59 -14.53
N TYR A 62 25.18 16.98 -13.65
CA TYR A 62 26.65 16.94 -13.79
C TYR A 62 27.09 16.30 -15.11
N LYS A 63 26.44 15.20 -15.54
CA LYS A 63 26.73 14.57 -16.83
C LYS A 63 26.49 15.50 -18.01
N ASN A 64 25.40 16.26 -17.98
CA ASN A 64 25.10 17.27 -19.00
C ASN A 64 26.12 18.42 -18.98
N ASP A 65 26.43 18.96 -17.80
CA ASP A 65 27.39 20.05 -17.63
C ASP A 65 28.80 19.63 -18.12
N ILE A 66 29.22 18.40 -17.80
CA ILE A 66 30.47 17.81 -18.30
C ILE A 66 30.47 17.71 -19.83
N ARG A 67 29.36 17.26 -20.43
CA ARG A 67 29.24 17.16 -21.89
C ARG A 67 29.38 18.52 -22.55
N ASP A 68 28.67 19.52 -22.03
CA ASP A 68 28.64 20.87 -22.58
C ASP A 68 29.98 21.59 -22.39
N LEU A 69 30.61 21.47 -21.20
CA LEU A 69 31.94 21.99 -20.95
C LEU A 69 32.99 21.31 -21.83
N THR A 70 32.88 20.01 -22.06
CA THR A 70 33.79 19.29 -22.98
C THR A 70 33.67 19.83 -24.41
N ALA A 71 32.45 20.11 -24.89
CA ALA A 71 32.23 20.73 -26.19
C ALA A 71 32.84 22.14 -26.26
N LYS A 72 32.65 22.95 -25.21
CA LYS A 72 33.22 24.30 -25.11
C LYS A 72 34.75 24.31 -25.08
N VAL A 73 35.37 23.39 -24.35
CA VAL A 73 36.84 23.20 -24.35
C VAL A 73 37.33 22.90 -25.76
N LYS A 74 36.71 21.93 -26.45
CA LYS A 74 37.09 21.56 -27.83
C LYS A 74 36.97 22.75 -28.80
N ALA A 75 35.86 23.49 -28.73
CA ALA A 75 35.64 24.66 -29.57
C ALA A 75 36.66 25.78 -29.30
N ALA A 76 37.00 26.04 -28.03
CA ALA A 76 38.00 27.04 -27.67
C ALA A 76 39.40 26.69 -28.18
N ILE A 77 39.81 25.41 -28.08
CA ILE A 77 41.07 24.91 -28.65
C ILE A 77 41.09 25.07 -30.17
N GLN A 78 40.01 24.68 -30.86
CA GLN A 78 39.91 24.83 -32.32
C GLN A 78 39.97 26.29 -32.77
N ALA A 79 39.47 27.21 -31.95
CA ALA A 79 39.53 28.65 -32.20
C ALA A 79 40.87 29.29 -31.81
N GLY A 80 41.85 28.53 -31.34
CA GLY A 80 43.16 29.04 -30.88
C GLY A 80 43.06 29.92 -29.62
N ARG A 81 41.99 29.79 -28.83
CA ARG A 81 41.76 30.56 -27.60
C ARG A 81 42.12 29.71 -26.39
N ASP A 82 43.41 29.54 -26.17
CA ASP A 82 43.95 28.69 -25.11
C ASP A 82 43.59 29.17 -23.71
N ASP A 83 43.44 30.48 -23.53
CA ASP A 83 42.99 31.13 -22.29
C ASP A 83 41.55 30.71 -21.90
N LEU A 84 40.63 30.69 -22.87
CA LEU A 84 39.26 30.22 -22.66
C LEU A 84 39.20 28.70 -22.50
N ALA A 85 40.02 27.97 -23.28
CA ALA A 85 40.11 26.52 -23.17
C ALA A 85 40.56 26.11 -21.76
N ALA A 86 41.58 26.78 -21.20
CA ALA A 86 42.06 26.55 -19.84
C ALA A 86 40.95 26.79 -18.81
N GLN A 87 40.22 27.91 -18.90
CA GLN A 87 39.12 28.22 -17.98
C GLN A 87 38.00 27.17 -18.03
N TYR A 88 37.57 26.75 -19.23
CA TYR A 88 36.55 25.71 -19.35
C TYR A 88 37.06 24.35 -18.89
N ALA A 89 38.34 24.04 -19.09
CA ALA A 89 38.96 22.79 -18.63
C ALA A 89 39.03 22.73 -17.10
N THR A 90 39.37 23.82 -16.42
CA THR A 90 39.32 23.88 -14.95
C THR A 90 37.91 23.65 -14.43
N LYS A 91 36.88 24.28 -15.02
CA LYS A 91 35.48 24.02 -14.65
C LYS A 91 35.09 22.57 -14.90
N LEU A 92 35.46 22.01 -16.04
CA LEU A 92 35.22 20.61 -16.40
C LEU A 92 35.82 19.64 -15.35
N GLN A 93 37.04 19.91 -14.89
CA GLN A 93 37.68 19.09 -13.86
C GLN A 93 36.92 19.16 -12.53
N THR A 94 36.48 20.35 -12.12
CA THR A 94 35.66 20.54 -10.92
C THR A 94 34.33 19.78 -11.01
N GLU A 95 33.62 19.86 -12.14
CA GLU A 95 32.36 19.15 -12.35
C GLU A 95 32.55 17.62 -12.38
N LYS A 96 33.65 17.12 -12.96
CA LYS A 96 34.00 15.69 -12.91
C LYS A 96 34.22 15.20 -11.48
N ALA A 97 34.96 15.96 -10.67
CA ALA A 97 35.17 15.62 -9.27
C ALA A 97 33.86 15.70 -8.45
N ALA A 98 32.96 16.63 -8.79
CA ALA A 98 31.63 16.70 -8.18
C ALA A 98 30.76 15.50 -8.57
N LEU A 99 30.79 15.09 -9.84
CA LEU A 99 30.09 13.89 -10.32
C LEU A 99 30.54 12.64 -9.56
N GLU A 100 31.84 12.42 -9.42
CA GLU A 100 32.39 11.25 -8.73
C GLU A 100 31.93 11.19 -7.26
N ARG A 101 32.01 12.31 -6.54
CA ARG A 101 31.50 12.41 -5.16
C ARG A 101 29.98 12.16 -5.11
N ASN A 102 29.23 12.65 -6.09
CA ASN A 102 27.79 12.42 -6.15
C ASN A 102 27.45 10.96 -6.47
N GLU A 103 28.23 10.29 -7.32
CA GLU A 103 28.05 8.86 -7.62
C GLU A 103 28.27 7.98 -6.38
N GLN A 104 29.27 8.28 -5.56
CA GLN A 104 29.50 7.57 -4.29
C GLN A 104 28.35 7.78 -3.30
N GLN A 105 27.83 9.00 -3.19
CA GLN A 105 26.67 9.31 -2.36
C GLN A 105 25.40 8.62 -2.87
N LEU A 106 25.21 8.62 -4.19
CA LEU A 106 24.09 7.97 -4.85
C LEU A 106 24.06 6.46 -4.57
N GLU A 107 25.20 5.79 -4.65
CA GLU A 107 25.30 4.36 -4.35
C GLU A 107 24.94 4.07 -2.89
N THR A 108 25.47 4.88 -1.97
CA THR A 108 25.11 4.76 -0.54
C THR A 108 23.61 4.98 -0.31
N ALA A 109 23.01 5.94 -1.01
CA ALA A 109 21.58 6.23 -0.92
C ALA A 109 20.72 5.10 -1.50
N LYS A 110 21.14 4.45 -2.60
CA LYS A 110 20.47 3.28 -3.17
C LYS A 110 20.43 2.13 -2.17
N GLN A 111 21.57 1.81 -1.57
CA GLN A 111 21.66 0.76 -0.55
C GLN A 111 20.80 1.08 0.69
N ALA A 112 20.77 2.34 1.12
CA ALA A 112 19.90 2.77 2.21
C ALA A 112 18.42 2.63 1.86
N TYR A 113 18.02 2.97 0.63
CA TYR A 113 16.65 2.81 0.16
C TYR A 113 16.25 1.33 0.11
N GLU A 114 17.08 0.47 -0.47
CA GLU A 114 16.84 -0.97 -0.54
C GLU A 114 16.72 -1.60 0.86
N LYS A 115 17.64 -1.28 1.77
CA LYS A 115 17.55 -1.71 3.18
C LYS A 115 16.25 -1.27 3.84
N SER A 116 15.78 -0.07 3.54
CA SER A 116 14.52 0.45 4.09
C SER A 116 13.29 -0.31 3.55
N LEU A 117 13.30 -0.72 2.27
CA LEU A 117 12.27 -1.57 1.69
C LEU A 117 12.27 -2.98 2.30
N ASN A 118 13.45 -3.57 2.48
CA ASN A 118 13.60 -4.89 3.11
C ASN A 118 13.13 -4.87 4.57
N LEU A 119 13.47 -3.80 5.30
CA LEU A 119 13.00 -3.57 6.65
C LEU A 119 11.47 -3.44 6.71
N LYS A 120 10.84 -2.70 5.79
CA LYS A 120 9.38 -2.66 5.68
C LYS A 120 8.78 -4.03 5.42
N LYS A 121 9.36 -4.81 4.52
CA LYS A 121 8.89 -6.17 4.23
C LYS A 121 8.98 -7.07 5.46
N ALA A 122 10.09 -7.02 6.20
CA ALA A 122 10.27 -7.77 7.44
C ALA A 122 9.28 -7.32 8.52
N PHE A 123 9.09 -6.00 8.67
CA PHE A 123 8.12 -5.43 9.60
C PHE A 123 6.70 -5.88 9.29
N MET A 124 6.27 -5.84 8.02
CA MET A 124 4.93 -6.28 7.63
C MET A 124 4.69 -7.76 7.95
N ARG A 125 5.67 -8.63 7.67
CA ARG A 125 5.59 -10.05 8.03
C ARG A 125 5.45 -10.25 9.53
N GLU A 126 6.26 -9.54 10.32
CA GLU A 126 6.24 -9.63 11.78
C GLU A 126 4.94 -9.05 12.36
N LYS A 127 4.44 -7.95 11.80
CA LYS A 127 3.14 -7.37 12.12
C LYS A 127 2.03 -8.38 11.89
N ASP A 128 2.00 -9.00 10.72
CA ASP A 128 0.94 -9.95 10.35
C ASP A 128 0.97 -11.18 11.27
N ARG A 129 2.18 -11.71 11.54
CA ARG A 129 2.38 -12.79 12.51
C ARG A 129 1.87 -12.42 13.91
N LYS A 130 2.29 -11.28 14.47
CA LYS A 130 1.85 -10.82 15.79
C LYS A 130 0.36 -10.50 15.84
N THR A 131 -0.19 -9.98 14.74
CA THR A 131 -1.63 -9.71 14.63
C THR A 131 -2.42 -11.01 14.68
N GLN A 132 -1.98 -12.05 13.96
CA GLN A 132 -2.62 -13.36 13.99
C GLN A 132 -2.53 -14.01 15.37
N GLU A 133 -1.35 -13.98 16.00
CA GLU A 133 -1.14 -14.48 17.36
C GLU A 133 -2.05 -13.76 18.37
N ALA A 134 -2.09 -12.43 18.32
CA ALA A 134 -2.95 -11.61 19.17
C ALA A 134 -4.44 -11.90 18.94
N MET A 135 -4.88 -12.00 17.69
CA MET A 135 -6.27 -12.33 17.36
C MET A 135 -6.68 -13.72 17.84
N ASN A 136 -5.80 -14.72 17.72
CA ASN A 136 -6.06 -16.06 18.24
C ASN A 136 -6.20 -16.04 19.77
N ALA A 137 -5.27 -15.36 20.46
CA ALA A 137 -5.32 -15.22 21.92
C ALA A 137 -6.59 -14.48 22.40
N ILE A 138 -7.03 -13.43 21.69
CA ILE A 138 -8.30 -12.73 21.98
C ILE A 138 -9.49 -13.69 21.81
N ARG A 139 -9.53 -14.50 20.74
CA ARG A 139 -10.62 -15.49 20.55
C ARG A 139 -10.66 -16.52 21.69
N ASP A 140 -9.50 -17.02 22.10
CA ASP A 140 -9.39 -18.00 23.18
C ASP A 140 -9.81 -17.40 24.52
N ALA A 141 -9.39 -16.16 24.81
CA ALA A 141 -9.81 -15.42 26.00
C ALA A 141 -11.33 -15.21 26.03
N ARG A 142 -11.94 -14.75 24.93
CA ARG A 142 -13.40 -14.60 24.83
C ARG A 142 -14.15 -15.91 25.00
N ARG A 143 -13.61 -17.01 24.46
CA ARG A 143 -14.18 -18.35 24.62
C ARG A 143 -14.14 -18.79 26.08
N ALA A 144 -13.01 -18.59 26.77
CA ALA A 144 -12.87 -18.91 28.18
C ALA A 144 -13.82 -18.07 29.05
N GLN A 145 -13.95 -16.77 28.78
CA GLN A 145 -14.92 -15.91 29.47
C GLN A 145 -16.37 -16.38 29.24
N TRP A 146 -16.72 -16.79 28.02
CA TRP A 146 -18.03 -17.35 27.72
C TRP A 146 -18.29 -18.64 28.51
N GLN A 147 -17.32 -19.56 28.52
CA GLN A 147 -17.41 -20.80 29.30
C GLN A 147 -17.60 -20.53 30.79
N SER A 148 -16.85 -19.59 31.37
CA SER A 148 -17.01 -19.18 32.77
C SER A 148 -18.42 -18.63 33.02
N LYS A 149 -18.89 -17.67 32.21
CA LYS A 149 -20.23 -17.08 32.36
C LYS A 149 -21.35 -18.11 32.24
N VAL A 150 -21.18 -19.12 31.38
CA VAL A 150 -22.13 -20.25 31.27
C VAL A 150 -22.07 -21.10 32.54
N ALA A 151 -20.89 -21.44 33.05
CA ALA A 151 -20.74 -22.20 34.28
C ALA A 151 -21.33 -21.47 35.51
N ASP A 152 -21.06 -20.17 35.66
CA ASP A 152 -21.61 -19.33 36.74
C ASP A 152 -23.14 -19.24 36.66
N ALA A 153 -23.69 -19.11 35.44
CA ALA A 153 -25.13 -19.16 35.21
C ALA A 153 -25.73 -20.54 35.54
N MET A 154 -25.01 -21.63 35.29
CA MET A 154 -25.43 -22.99 35.64
C MET A 154 -25.35 -23.26 37.15
N GLU A 155 -24.32 -22.78 37.83
CA GLU A 155 -24.15 -22.89 39.29
C GLU A 155 -25.23 -22.09 40.03
N SER A 156 -25.44 -20.82 39.63
CA SER A 156 -26.52 -19.99 40.19
C SER A 156 -27.92 -20.57 39.92
N PHE A 157 -28.10 -21.27 38.80
CA PHE A 157 -29.33 -21.98 38.47
C PHE A 157 -29.49 -23.29 39.27
N GLN A 158 -28.41 -23.98 39.64
CA GLN A 158 -28.46 -25.17 40.50
C GLN A 158 -28.80 -24.85 41.97
N VAL A 159 -28.42 -23.68 42.47
CA VAL A 159 -28.73 -23.25 43.86
C VAL A 159 -30.20 -22.81 44.02
N ALA A 160 -30.88 -22.45 42.94
CA ALA A 160 -32.26 -21.97 42.95
C ALA A 160 -33.26 -22.99 42.34
N GLY A 161 -33.45 -24.15 43.01
CA GLY A 161 -34.70 -24.95 42.95
C GLY A 161 -35.11 -25.51 41.58
N ILE A 162 -34.95 -26.82 41.43
CA ILE A 162 -35.00 -27.61 40.19
C ILE A 162 -36.44 -27.98 39.77
N ASP A 163 -36.71 -28.07 38.45
CA ASP A 163 -37.13 -29.32 37.74
C ASP A 163 -37.90 -29.12 36.41
N ALA A 164 -38.42 -27.93 36.09
CA ALA A 164 -39.10 -27.70 34.80
C ALA A 164 -38.34 -26.79 33.83
N THR A 165 -37.53 -25.86 34.35
CA THR A 165 -36.82 -24.83 33.57
C THR A 165 -35.44 -25.27 33.09
N HIS A 166 -34.87 -26.36 33.63
CA HIS A 166 -33.52 -26.81 33.27
C HIS A 166 -33.44 -27.28 31.81
N ASP A 167 -34.33 -28.19 31.39
CA ASP A 167 -34.35 -28.69 30.00
C ASP A 167 -34.65 -27.58 28.99
N GLU A 168 -35.54 -26.63 29.33
CA GLU A 168 -35.86 -25.51 28.45
C GLU A 168 -34.68 -24.53 28.31
N MET A 169 -33.94 -24.30 29.40
CA MET A 169 -32.76 -23.44 29.41
C MET A 169 -31.55 -24.09 28.75
N VAL A 170 -31.31 -25.39 28.96
CA VAL A 170 -30.29 -26.16 28.23
C VAL A 170 -30.59 -26.14 26.73
N ARG A 171 -31.87 -26.32 26.34
CA ARG A 171 -32.29 -26.19 24.94
C ARG A 171 -32.04 -24.78 24.39
N LYS A 172 -32.38 -23.72 25.13
CA LYS A 172 -32.11 -22.32 24.73
C LYS A 172 -30.62 -21.98 24.64
N VAL A 173 -29.79 -22.54 25.52
CA VAL A 173 -28.34 -22.36 25.49
C VAL A 173 -27.75 -23.07 24.27
N ASN A 174 -28.17 -24.31 24.01
CA ASN A 174 -27.76 -25.04 22.80
C ASN A 174 -28.22 -24.34 21.53
N GLU A 175 -29.43 -23.78 21.51
CA GLU A 175 -29.95 -23.00 20.39
C GLU A 175 -29.16 -21.71 20.18
N LYS A 176 -28.84 -20.96 21.25
CA LYS A 176 -27.97 -19.77 21.15
C LYS A 176 -26.55 -20.11 20.73
N ALA A 177 -25.98 -21.21 21.23
CA ALA A 177 -24.66 -21.68 20.84
C ALA A 177 -24.65 -22.04 19.35
N ALA A 178 -25.65 -22.81 18.88
CA ALA A 178 -25.81 -23.16 17.48
C ALA A 178 -26.03 -21.93 16.58
N VAL A 179 -26.82 -20.94 17.01
CA VAL A 179 -27.02 -19.69 16.27
C VAL A 179 -25.73 -18.86 16.20
N ASN A 180 -24.95 -18.81 17.28
CA ASN A 180 -23.66 -18.09 17.28
C ASN A 180 -22.61 -18.81 16.46
N GLU A 181 -22.57 -20.15 16.50
CA GLU A 181 -21.71 -20.97 15.65
C GLU A 181 -22.09 -20.82 14.18
N ALA A 182 -23.39 -20.87 13.85
CA ALA A 182 -23.88 -20.60 12.50
C ALA A 182 -23.57 -19.17 12.04
N ARG A 183 -23.68 -18.16 12.92
CA ARG A 183 -23.26 -16.78 12.60
C ARG A 183 -21.76 -16.67 12.34
N MET A 184 -20.95 -17.41 13.08
CA MET A 184 -19.50 -17.43 12.87
C MET A 184 -19.13 -18.18 11.60
N GLN A 185 -19.78 -19.30 11.29
CA GLN A 185 -19.63 -20.01 10.03
C GLN A 185 -20.09 -19.15 8.85
N MET A 186 -21.23 -18.48 8.92
CA MET A 186 -21.69 -17.54 7.90
C MET A 186 -20.74 -16.33 7.75
N ALA A 187 -20.15 -15.84 8.83
CA ALA A 187 -19.14 -14.77 8.75
C ALA A 187 -17.85 -15.26 8.06
N LEU A 188 -17.41 -16.50 8.33
CA LEU A 188 -16.28 -17.12 7.65
C LEU A 188 -16.59 -17.40 6.18
N GLU A 189 -17.79 -17.91 5.88
CA GLU A 189 -18.28 -18.19 4.53
C GLU A 189 -18.50 -16.89 3.73
N SER A 190 -18.84 -15.76 4.38
CA SER A 190 -18.92 -14.45 3.72
C SER A 190 -17.56 -13.90 3.31
N VAL A 191 -16.50 -14.24 4.05
CA VAL A 191 -15.11 -13.91 3.70
C VAL A 191 -14.65 -14.79 2.54
N ASP A 192 -15.03 -16.07 2.54
CA ASP A 192 -14.78 -16.98 1.41
C ASP A 192 -15.56 -16.59 0.15
N HIS A 193 -16.81 -16.12 0.28
CA HIS A 193 -17.58 -15.62 -0.86
C HIS A 193 -16.96 -14.38 -1.49
N GLN A 194 -16.34 -13.49 -0.70
CA GLN A 194 -15.57 -12.38 -1.25
C GLN A 194 -14.30 -12.86 -1.96
N ALA A 195 -13.60 -13.87 -1.43
CA ALA A 195 -12.43 -14.46 -2.08
C ALA A 195 -12.80 -15.15 -3.40
N VAL A 196 -13.89 -15.91 -3.42
CA VAL A 196 -14.42 -16.58 -4.63
C VAL A 196 -14.91 -15.54 -5.65
N GLN A 197 -15.60 -14.47 -5.23
CA GLN A 197 -15.98 -13.39 -6.16
C GLN A 197 -14.77 -12.67 -6.74
N ILE A 198 -13.70 -12.47 -5.96
CA ILE A 198 -12.45 -11.89 -6.45
C ILE A 198 -11.78 -12.83 -7.46
N GLU A 199 -11.84 -14.14 -7.25
CA GLU A 199 -11.29 -15.14 -8.17
C GLU A 199 -12.13 -15.24 -9.46
N GLU A 200 -13.46 -15.25 -9.38
CA GLU A 200 -14.37 -15.18 -10.53
C GLU A 200 -14.20 -13.87 -11.34
N ASP A 201 -14.04 -12.73 -10.65
CA ASP A 201 -13.77 -11.44 -11.31
C ASP A 201 -12.39 -11.43 -11.97
N ALA A 202 -11.39 -12.06 -11.36
CA ALA A 202 -10.05 -12.21 -11.95
C ALA A 202 -10.09 -13.12 -13.19
N GLU A 203 -10.80 -14.24 -13.15
CA GLU A 203 -11.01 -15.12 -14.31
C GLU A 203 -11.78 -14.41 -15.43
N ARG A 204 -12.81 -13.63 -15.08
CA ARG A 204 -13.57 -12.82 -16.05
C ARG A 204 -12.69 -11.77 -16.70
N LEU A 205 -11.85 -11.08 -15.93
CA LEU A 205 -10.88 -10.12 -16.48
C LEU A 205 -9.88 -10.81 -17.42
N GLN A 206 -9.35 -11.97 -17.05
CA GLN A 206 -8.48 -12.76 -17.93
C GLN A 206 -9.19 -13.19 -19.22
N ALA A 207 -10.45 -13.64 -19.13
CA ALA A 207 -11.25 -14.01 -20.29
C ALA A 207 -11.53 -12.81 -21.21
N MET A 208 -11.79 -11.63 -20.63
CA MET A 208 -11.95 -10.39 -21.39
C MET A 208 -10.64 -9.96 -22.09
N ASP A 209 -9.49 -10.11 -21.42
CA ASP A 209 -8.18 -9.85 -22.01
C ASP A 209 -7.84 -10.85 -23.12
N LEU A 210 -8.19 -12.13 -22.96
CA LEU A 210 -8.01 -13.16 -23.99
C LEU A 210 -8.86 -12.87 -25.23
N VAL A 211 -10.13 -12.49 -25.03
CA VAL A 211 -11.02 -12.06 -26.13
C VAL A 211 -10.49 -10.79 -26.79
N LYS A 212 -9.93 -9.86 -26.04
CA LYS A 212 -9.30 -8.66 -26.59
C LYS A 212 -8.07 -9.00 -27.42
N GLN A 213 -7.23 -9.94 -26.97
CA GLN A 213 -6.10 -10.47 -27.73
C GLN A 213 -6.56 -11.16 -29.02
N MET A 214 -7.57 -12.03 -28.97
CA MET A 214 -8.14 -12.66 -30.17
C MET A 214 -8.78 -11.65 -31.13
N LYS A 215 -9.42 -10.58 -30.62
CA LYS A 215 -9.94 -9.49 -31.46
C LYS A 215 -8.83 -8.66 -32.12
N MET A 216 -7.69 -8.51 -31.46
CA MET A 216 -6.50 -7.90 -32.05
C MET A 216 -5.87 -8.81 -33.12
N GLU A 217 -5.82 -10.13 -32.89
CA GLU A 217 -5.36 -11.11 -33.89
C GLU A 217 -6.31 -11.22 -35.09
N MET A 218 -7.62 -11.05 -34.88
CA MET A 218 -8.64 -11.02 -35.95
C MET A 218 -8.77 -9.65 -36.65
N GLY A 219 -7.95 -8.65 -36.27
CA GLY A 219 -7.87 -7.36 -36.97
C GLY A 219 -9.08 -6.42 -36.81
N LEU A 220 -9.88 -6.56 -35.74
CA LEU A 220 -11.17 -5.85 -35.58
C LEU A 220 -11.14 -4.63 -34.60
N GLN A 221 -9.98 -4.01 -34.36
CA GLN A 221 -9.92 -2.68 -33.75
C GLN A 221 -8.98 -1.74 -34.52
N SER A 222 -9.56 -0.80 -35.27
CA SER A 222 -8.88 0.43 -35.73
C SER A 222 -8.80 1.48 -34.61
N PRO A 223 -7.79 2.36 -34.60
CA PRO A 223 -7.68 3.45 -33.63
C PRO A 223 -8.83 4.46 -33.83
N ALA A 224 -9.29 5.04 -32.72
CA ALA A 224 -10.46 5.91 -32.59
C ALA A 224 -10.58 7.03 -33.65
N PRO A 225 -11.81 7.54 -33.90
CA PRO A 225 -11.98 8.90 -34.40
C PRO A 225 -12.84 9.79 -33.48
N VAL A 226 -12.25 10.96 -33.21
CA VAL A 226 -12.80 12.32 -33.11
C VAL A 226 -14.32 12.54 -33.12
N SER A 227 -14.78 13.30 -32.13
CA SER A 227 -16.11 13.91 -32.06
C SER A 227 -16.29 15.01 -33.13
N GLU A 228 -17.25 14.81 -34.03
CA GLU A 228 -17.87 15.88 -34.83
C GLU A 228 -19.39 15.82 -34.56
N VAL A 229 -19.93 16.88 -33.97
CA VAL A 229 -21.35 17.01 -33.62
C VAL A 229 -22.13 17.46 -34.85
N GLY A 230 -23.14 16.66 -35.19
CA GLY A 230 -23.88 16.70 -36.43
C GLY A 230 -24.81 17.89 -36.61
N GLY A 231 -24.98 18.26 -37.88
CA GLY A 231 -26.09 19.07 -38.36
C GLY A 231 -27.17 18.20 -39.01
N GLY A 232 -28.43 18.61 -38.81
CA GLY A 232 -29.50 18.45 -39.80
C GLY A 232 -30.66 17.50 -39.46
N THR A 233 -31.85 18.07 -39.24
CA THR A 233 -33.18 17.54 -39.66
C THR A 233 -34.11 18.76 -39.76
N GLU A 234 -34.44 19.24 -40.95
CA GLU A 234 -35.56 18.86 -41.84
C GLU A 234 -36.78 19.82 -41.80
N LYS A 235 -36.85 20.60 -42.89
CA LYS A 235 -37.97 21.21 -43.63
C LYS A 235 -39.42 21.08 -43.09
N THR A 236 -40.08 22.23 -42.94
CA THR A 236 -41.49 22.44 -43.33
C THR A 236 -41.60 23.68 -44.22
N ILE A 237 -42.14 23.52 -45.44
CA ILE A 237 -42.41 24.59 -46.41
C ILE A 237 -43.92 24.79 -46.46
N GLY A 238 -44.39 25.98 -46.04
CA GLY A 238 -45.77 26.44 -46.14
C GLY A 238 -45.87 27.72 -46.97
N LYS A 239 -46.22 27.53 -48.25
CA LYS A 239 -46.88 28.40 -49.24
C LYS A 239 -46.99 29.93 -48.99
N LYS A 240 -46.39 30.66 -49.93
CA LYS A 240 -46.50 32.10 -50.26
C LYS A 240 -47.96 32.55 -50.48
N VAL A 241 -48.34 33.71 -49.92
CA VAL A 241 -49.42 34.57 -50.43
C VAL A 241 -48.85 35.98 -50.57
N GLU A 242 -48.75 36.44 -51.80
CA GLU A 242 -48.53 37.84 -52.17
C GLU A 242 -49.86 38.47 -52.61
N ILE A 243 -49.81 39.79 -52.78
CA ILE A 243 -50.75 40.70 -53.46
C ILE A 243 -51.74 41.31 -52.44
N LYS A 244 -51.73 42.61 -52.14
CA LYS A 244 -51.63 43.78 -53.04
C LYS A 244 -51.16 45.03 -52.30
#